data_AF-A0A2N2VML9-F1
#
_entry.id   AF-A0A2N2VML9-F1
#
_cell.length_a   1.000
_cell.length_b   1.000
_cell.length_c   1.000
_cell.angle_alpha   90.00
_cell.angle_beta   90.00
_cell.angle_gamma   90.00
#
_symmetry.space_group_name_H-M   'P 1'
#
loop_
_entity.id
_entity.type
_entity.pdbx_description
1 polymer ?
#
loop_
_entity_poly.entity_id
_entity_poly.type
_entity_poly.pdbx_seq_one_letter_code
_entity_poly.pdbx_strand_id
1 'polypeptide(L)' 'MPVTERALVSRINRKLKKDGEILRRCRENSRFYADMGPYYAVDVVSNTVTARGVSDLEAWGRDLGVLRPFEKLENVA' A
#
# COMPACT_ATOMS: atom_id res chain seq x y z
N MET A 1 -7.55 15.61 9.07
CA MET A 1 -6.33 16.13 8.40
C MET A 1 -6.05 15.23 7.20
N PRO A 2 -6.06 15.75 5.96
CA PRO A 2 -5.82 14.92 4.77
C PRO A 2 -4.36 14.50 4.67
N VAL A 3 -4.13 13.31 4.12
CA VAL A 3 -2.81 12.75 3.80
C VAL A 3 -2.85 12.37 2.32
N THR A 4 -1.86 12.81 1.55
CA THR A 4 -1.77 12.45 0.13
C THR A 4 -1.48 10.96 -0.04
N GLU A 5 -1.91 10.37 -1.15
CA GLU A 5 -1.60 8.97 -1.49
C GLU A 5 -0.10 8.69 -1.42
N ARG A 6 0.72 9.59 -1.98
CA ARG A 6 2.19 9.50 -1.94
C ARG A 6 2.73 9.48 -0.51
N ALA A 7 2.20 10.33 0.37
CA ALA A 7 2.62 10.36 1.77
C ALA A 7 2.22 9.08 2.51
N LEU A 8 1.01 8.56 2.26
CA LEU A 8 0.53 7.31 2.85
C LEU A 8 1.37 6.12 2.38
N VAL A 9 1.60 5.96 1.08
CA VAL A 9 2.48 4.93 0.51
C VAL A 9 3.88 5.00 1.11
N SER A 10 4.43 6.20 1.29
CA SER A 10 5.74 6.39 1.94
C SER A 10 5.75 5.90 3.39
N ARG A 11 4.68 6.16 4.15
CA ARG A 11 4.53 5.68 5.54
C ARG A 11 4.39 4.15 5.60
N ILE A 12 3.56 3.57 4.73
CA ILE A 12 3.40 2.11 4.60
C ILE A 12 4.75 1.47 4.29
N ASN A 13 5.48 1.97 3.30
CA ASN A 13 6.81 1.44 2.97
C ASN A 13 7.81 1.53 4.12
N ARG A 14 7.76 2.58 4.96
CA ARG A 14 8.62 2.64 6.16
C ARG A 14 8.26 1.60 7.21
N LYS A 15 6.98 1.23 7.33
CA LYS A 15 6.50 0.17 8.21
C LYS A 15 6.96 -1.19 7.68
N LEU A 16 6.65 -1.49 6.42
CA LEU A 16 6.99 -2.76 5.74
C LEU A 16 8.49 -3.03 5.64
N LYS A 17 9.32 -1.98 5.48
CA LYS A 17 10.78 -2.13 5.43
C LYS A 17 11.37 -2.80 6.67
N LYS A 18 10.71 -2.69 7.83
CA LYS A 18 11.15 -3.37 9.07
C LYS A 18 11.09 -4.90 8.95
N ASP A 19 10.20 -5.38 8.09
CA ASP A 19 9.93 -6.79 7.86
C ASP A 19 10.55 -7.27 6.52
N GLY A 20 11.36 -6.44 5.87
CA GLY A 20 11.95 -6.77 4.56
C GLY A 20 10.98 -6.64 3.38
N GLU A 21 9.81 -6.03 3.60
CA GLU A 21 8.76 -5.91 2.61
C GLU A 21 8.71 -4.53 1.92
N ILE A 22 8.09 -4.47 0.75
CA ILE A 22 7.82 -3.23 0.02
C ILE A 22 6.47 -3.26 -0.69
N LEU A 23 5.73 -2.14 -0.59
CA LEU A 23 4.51 -1.90 -1.35
C LEU A 23 4.84 -1.44 -2.77
N ARG A 24 4.19 -2.06 -3.75
CA ARG A 24 4.29 -1.76 -5.17
C ARG A 24 2.91 -1.42 -5.73
N ARG A 25 2.90 -0.55 -6.75
CA ARG A 25 1.71 -0.24 -7.54
C ARG A 25 1.69 -1.11 -8.79
N CYS A 26 0.57 -1.77 -9.07
CA CYS A 26 0.33 -2.42 -10.35
C CYS A 26 -0.36 -1.43 -11.29
N ARG A 27 0.12 -1.34 -12.53
CA ARG A 27 -0.53 -0.52 -13.56
C ARG A 27 -1.79 -1.24 -14.05
N GLU A 28 -2.87 -0.50 -14.30
CA GLU A 28 -4.16 -1.04 -14.77
C GLU A 28 -4.04 -1.86 -16.06
N ASN A 29 -3.11 -1.48 -16.93
CA ASN A 29 -2.84 -2.20 -18.19
C ASN A 29 -1.93 -3.42 -18.04
N SER A 30 -1.53 -3.80 -16.82
CA SER A 30 -0.74 -4.99 -16.56
C SER A 30 -1.58 -6.25 -16.69
N ARG A 31 -1.05 -7.30 -17.33
CA ARG A 31 -1.68 -8.63 -17.35
C ARG A 31 -1.93 -9.22 -15.96
N PHE A 32 -1.21 -8.73 -14.94
CA PHE A 32 -1.32 -9.18 -13.56
C PHE A 32 -2.28 -8.33 -12.73
N TYR A 33 -2.87 -7.26 -13.28
CA TYR A 33 -3.72 -6.36 -12.52
C TYR A 33 -4.95 -7.06 -11.94
N ALA A 34 -5.53 -8.01 -12.68
CA ALA A 34 -6.68 -8.80 -12.22
C ALA A 34 -6.39 -9.64 -10.96
N ASP A 35 -5.15 -10.10 -10.77
CA ASP A 35 -4.75 -10.92 -9.61
C ASP A 35 -4.14 -10.06 -8.49
N MET A 36 -3.33 -9.07 -8.84
CA MET A 36 -2.57 -8.27 -7.87
C MET A 36 -3.36 -7.06 -7.34
N GLY A 37 -4.36 -6.58 -8.08
CA GLY A 37 -5.02 -5.31 -7.80
C GLY A 37 -4.10 -4.09 -7.98
N PRO A 38 -4.54 -2.88 -7.57
CA PRO A 38 -3.79 -1.65 -7.81
C PRO A 38 -2.53 -1.55 -6.92
N TYR A 39 -2.54 -2.18 -5.74
CA TYR A 39 -1.38 -2.28 -4.87
C TYR A 39 -1.17 -3.72 -4.37
N TYR A 40 0.11 -4.09 -4.25
CA TYR A 40 0.55 -5.39 -3.73
C TYR A 40 1.86 -5.22 -2.95
N ALA A 41 2.10 -6.09 -1.97
CA ALA A 41 3.34 -6.11 -1.20
C ALA A 41 4.18 -7.33 -1.54
N VAL A 42 5.49 -7.17 -1.50
CA VAL A 42 6.45 -8.26 -1.71
C VAL A 42 7.51 -8.26 -0.63
N ASP A 43 7.91 -9.45 -0.19
CA ASP A 43 9.12 -9.67 0.57
C ASP A 43 10.32 -9.60 -0.38
N VAL A 44 11.26 -8.70 -0.10
CA VAL A 44 12.37 -8.38 -1.01
C VAL A 44 13.48 -9.43 -0.93
N VAL A 45 13.56 -10.21 0.14
CA VAL A 45 14.60 -11.23 0.34
C VAL A 45 14.27 -12.52 -0.41
N SER A 46 13.04 -12.98 -0.27
CA SER A 46 12.49 -14.19 -0.89
C SER A 46 11.85 -13.94 -2.25
N ASN A 47 11.63 -12.67 -2.62
CA ASN A 47 10.94 -12.25 -3.84
C ASN A 47 9.53 -12.89 -3.96
N THR A 48 8.81 -12.96 -2.84
CA THR A 48 7.46 -13.52 -2.76
C THR A 48 6.42 -12.43 -2.52
N VAL A 49 5.19 -12.66 -2.96
CA VAL A 49 4.07 -11.72 -2.74
C VAL A 49 3.47 -11.97 -1.36
N THR A 50 3.49 -10.95 -0.50
CA THR A 50 3.00 -11.01 0.89
C THR A 50 1.59 -10.45 1.03
N ALA A 51 1.17 -9.54 0.14
CA ALA A 51 -0.20 -9.04 0.06
C ALA A 51 -0.61 -8.79 -1.40
N ARG A 52 -1.86 -9.11 -1.74
CA ARG A 52 -2.48 -8.87 -3.05
C ARG A 52 -3.78 -8.09 -2.86
N GLY A 53 -4.23 -7.40 -3.90
CA GLY A 53 -5.57 -6.83 -3.98
C GLY A 53 -5.80 -5.64 -3.06
N VAL A 54 -4.75 -4.91 -2.68
CA VAL A 54 -4.90 -3.72 -1.82
C VAL A 54 -5.52 -2.60 -2.64
N SER A 55 -6.85 -2.50 -2.60
CA SER A 55 -7.63 -1.46 -3.31
C SER A 55 -7.89 -0.23 -2.45
N ASP A 56 -7.93 -0.38 -1.13
CA ASP A 56 -8.12 0.71 -0.17
C ASP A 56 -6.86 0.92 0.68
N LEU A 57 -6.05 1.90 0.28
CA LEU A 57 -4.84 2.27 1.02
C LEU A 57 -5.15 2.90 2.38
N GLU A 58 -6.30 3.55 2.55
CA GLU A 58 -6.67 4.17 3.82
C GLU A 58 -6.97 3.09 4.85
N ALA A 59 -7.84 2.13 4.53
CA ALA A 59 -8.18 1.01 5.40
C ALA A 59 -6.92 0.22 5.77
N TRP A 60 -6.12 -0.15 4.78
CA TRP A 60 -4.89 -0.90 5.06
C TRP A 60 -3.85 -0.10 5.85
N GLY A 61 -3.76 1.22 5.60
CA GLY A 61 -2.92 2.13 6.38
C GLY A 61 -3.35 2.22 7.85
N ARG A 62 -4.65 2.06 8.15
CA ARG A 62 -5.15 1.99 9.53
C ARG A 62 -4.78 0.66 10.19
N ASP A 63 -4.97 -0.44 9.48
CA ASP A 63 -4.62 -1.78 9.97
C ASP A 63 -3.13 -1.89 10.29
N LEU A 64 -2.28 -1.26 9.48
CA LEU A 64 -0.83 -1.19 9.71
C LEU A 64 -0.43 -0.18 10.81
N GLY A 65 -1.37 0.63 11.32
CA GLY A 65 -1.13 1.64 12.34
C GLY A 65 -0.31 2.84 11.86
N VAL A 66 -0.30 3.12 10.55
CA VAL A 66 0.47 4.25 9.96
C VAL A 66 -0.35 5.53 9.78
N LEU A 67 -1.66 5.45 9.99
CA LEU A 67 -2.60 6.56 10.05
C LEU A 67 -3.10 6.77 11.48
N ARG A 68 -3.13 8.03 11.92
CA ARG A 68 -3.84 8.42 13.14
C ARG A 68 -5.35 8.35 12.93
N PRO A 69 -6.16 8.23 13.99
CA PRO A 69 -7.62 8.12 13.87
C PRO A 69 -8.31 9.26 13.11
N PHE A 70 -7.72 10.47 13.14
CA PHE A 70 -8.24 11.67 12.50
C PHE A 70 -7.57 12.01 11.15
N GLU A 71 -6.57 11.24 10.73
CA GLU A 71 -5.99 11.35 9.39
C GLU A 71 -6.87 10.60 8.39
N LYS A 72 -7.06 11.14 7.19
CA LYS A 72 -7.80 10.49 6.09
C LYS A 72 -7.01 10.62 4.80
N LEU A 73 -7.17 9.68 3.88
CA LEU A 73 -6.61 9.80 2.54
C LEU A 73 -7.34 10.94 1.82
N GLU A 74 -6.58 11.75 1.10
CA GLU A 74 -7.15 12.81 0.26
C GLU A 74 -7.97 12.19 -0.89
N ASN A 75 -9.24 12.58 -0.99
CA ASN A 75 -10.07 12.26 -2.15
C ASN A 75 -9.67 13.19 -3.28
N VAL A 76 -8.97 12.67 -4.30
CA VAL A 76 -8.82 13.37 -5.57
C VAL A 76 -10.11 13.13 -6.36
N ALA A 77 -10.88 14.20 -6.55
CA ALA A 77 -12.09 14.18 -7.37
C ALA A 77 -11.78 13.99 -8.86
#